data_AF-A0A2K4ZEE2-F1
#
_entry.id   AF-A0A2K4ZEE2-F1
#
_cell.length_a   1.000
_cell.length_b   1.000
_cell.length_c   1.000
_cell.angle_alpha   90.00
_cell.angle_beta   90.00
_cell.angle_gamma   90.00
#
_symmetry.space_group_name_H-M   'P 1'
#
loop_
_entity.id
_entity.type
_entity.pdbx_description
1 polymer ?
#
loop_
_entity_poly.entity_id
_entity_poly.type
_entity_poly.pdbx_seq_one_letter_code
_entity_poly.pdbx_strand_id
1 'polypeptide(L)'
;MITKVKLQRFKKFKNNEIVLKPFTVLMEENSCGKTTVIQAINLSLNTFAKSDLITLKNEKAIPKARGIGATDLPGINISDFRELYYGKVSRQSKKSNKSFGAIVDIEDDKRNIYKLQVSSLFGGFNLKCLSSADDLKNSPTIYNFTPLLISGFV
;
A
#
# COMPACT_ATOMS: atom_id res chain seq x y z
N MET A 1 -2.93 15.49 3.94
CA MET A 1 -1.97 14.86 4.89
C MET A 1 -2.40 13.43 5.16
N ILE A 2 -1.48 12.46 5.34
CA ILE A 2 -1.86 11.09 5.73
C ILE A 2 -2.16 11.04 7.24
N THR A 3 -3.30 10.50 7.62
CA THR A 3 -3.79 10.41 9.01
C THR A 3 -3.81 8.98 9.54
N LYS A 4 -3.79 7.98 8.66
CA LYS A 4 -3.82 6.57 9.06
C LYS A 4 -3.18 5.67 8.02
N VAL A 5 -2.54 4.61 8.49
CA VAL A 5 -2.03 3.51 7.68
C VAL A 5 -2.49 2.19 8.27
N LYS A 6 -3.09 1.33 7.45
CA LYS A 6 -3.47 -0.02 7.82
C LYS A 6 -2.71 -1.03 6.96
N LEU A 7 -2.08 -2.00 7.61
CA LEU A 7 -1.25 -3.02 6.98
C LEU A 7 -1.88 -4.38 7.21
N GLN A 8 -2.21 -5.07 6.12
CA GLN A 8 -2.80 -6.40 6.17
C GLN A 8 -1.91 -7.37 5.40
N ARG A 9 -1.47 -8.45 6.05
CA ARG A 9 -0.56 -9.45 5.48
C ARG A 9 0.71 -8.87 4.85
N PHE A 10 1.20 -7.74 5.34
CA PHE A 10 2.32 -7.00 4.76
C PHE A 10 3.58 -7.16 5.62
N LYS A 11 4.60 -7.83 5.08
CA LYS A 11 5.80 -8.29 5.79
C LYS A 11 5.41 -8.92 7.13
N LYS A 12 5.88 -8.42 8.27
CA LYS A 12 5.52 -8.96 9.59
C LYS A 12 4.16 -8.55 10.14
N PHE A 13 3.43 -7.65 9.47
CA PHE A 13 2.13 -7.19 9.95
C PHE A 13 1.02 -8.10 9.43
N LYS A 14 0.31 -8.77 10.34
CA LYS A 14 -0.84 -9.61 10.00
C LYS A 14 -2.06 -8.75 9.67
N ASN A 15 -2.40 -7.84 10.58
CA ASN A 15 -3.47 -6.85 10.46
C ASN A 15 -3.23 -5.79 11.54
N ASN A 16 -2.64 -4.66 11.17
CA ASN A 16 -2.24 -3.61 12.09
C ASN A 16 -2.69 -2.26 11.56
N GLU A 17 -3.10 -1.38 12.45
CA GLU A 17 -3.53 -0.01 12.15
C GLU A 17 -2.66 0.97 12.93
N ILE A 18 -2.20 2.01 12.25
CA ILE A 18 -1.30 3.04 12.78
C ILE A 18 -1.94 4.39 12.49
N VAL A 19 -2.25 5.14 13.54
CA VAL A 19 -2.79 6.49 13.44
C VAL A 19 -1.63 7.48 13.42
N LEU A 20 -1.60 8.33 12.39
CA LEU A 20 -0.59 9.38 12.22
C LEU A 20 -1.18 10.73 12.61
N LYS A 21 -0.48 11.43 13.49
CA LYS A 21 -0.74 12.83 13.85
C LYS A 21 0.09 13.77 12.98
N PRO A 22 -0.19 15.09 12.96
CA PRO A 22 0.57 16.08 12.18
C PRO A 22 2.09 15.96 12.33
N PHE A 23 2.53 15.55 13.52
CA PHE A 23 3.87 15.09 13.78
C PHE A 23 3.79 13.70 14.44
N THR A 24 4.54 12.73 13.91
CA THR A 24 4.57 11.36 14.42
C THR A 24 6.01 10.87 14.44
N VAL A 25 6.44 10.28 15.55
CA VAL A 25 7.75 9.64 15.69
C VAL A 25 7.53 8.14 15.88
N LEU A 26 8.15 7.33 15.01
CA LEU A 26 8.18 5.87 15.17
C LEU A 26 9.45 5.50 15.94
N MET A 27 9.32 5.11 17.20
CA MET A 27 10.44 4.69 18.07
C MET A 27 10.20 3.29 18.59
N GLU A 28 11.25 2.47 18.59
CA GLU A 28 11.31 1.13 19.19
C GLU A 28 12.68 0.50 18.85
N GLU A 29 12.93 -0.74 19.28
CA GLU A 29 14.10 -1.53 18.90
C GLU A 29 14.21 -1.77 17.38
N ASN A 30 15.42 -2.08 16.93
CA ASN A 30 15.64 -2.48 15.54
C ASN A 30 14.79 -3.71 15.17
N SER A 31 14.43 -3.80 13.89
CA SER A 31 13.60 -4.91 13.39
C SER A 31 12.19 -5.02 13.98
N CYS A 32 11.65 -3.98 14.65
CA CYS A 32 10.28 -3.97 15.16
C CYS A 32 9.19 -3.59 14.15
N GLY A 33 9.54 -2.82 13.09
CA GLY A 33 8.61 -2.54 11.96
C GLY A 33 8.52 -1.13 11.46
N LYS A 34 9.24 -0.19 12.09
CA LYS A 34 9.31 1.21 11.66
C LYS A 34 9.54 1.37 10.16
N THR A 35 10.62 0.77 9.65
CA THR A 35 10.96 0.76 8.23
C THR A 35 9.85 0.18 7.36
N THR A 36 9.22 -0.92 7.80
CA THR A 36 8.11 -1.55 7.08
C THR A 36 6.90 -0.63 6.93
N VAL A 37 6.57 0.16 7.95
CA VAL A 37 5.47 1.15 7.88
C VAL A 37 5.78 2.22 6.84
N ILE A 38 6.99 2.78 6.90
CA ILE A 38 7.40 3.83 5.98
C ILE A 38 7.48 3.30 4.54
N GLN A 39 7.98 2.08 4.35
CA GLN A 39 8.01 1.40 3.06
C GLN A 39 6.61 1.17 2.48
N ALA A 40 5.63 0.79 3.32
CA ALA A 40 4.26 0.62 2.89
C ALA A 40 3.63 1.95 2.43
N ILE A 41 3.87 3.04 3.16
CA ILE A 41 3.45 4.38 2.76
C ILE A 41 4.08 4.75 1.42
N ASN A 42 5.41 4.61 1.31
CA ASN A 42 6.14 4.99 0.11
C ASN A 42 5.71 4.18 -1.12
N LEU A 43 5.49 2.88 -0.95
CA LEU A 43 4.97 2.00 -1.99
C LEU A 43 3.63 2.53 -2.50
N SER A 44 2.65 2.72 -1.61
CA SER A 44 1.31 3.17 -2.00
C SER A 44 1.33 4.54 -2.68
N LEU A 45 2.07 5.51 -2.12
CA LEU A 45 2.19 6.84 -2.71
C LEU A 45 2.82 6.78 -4.11
N ASN A 46 3.95 6.07 -4.27
CA ASN A 46 4.57 5.91 -5.59
C ASN A 46 3.65 5.22 -6.57
N THR A 47 2.99 4.14 -6.16
CA THR A 47 2.12 3.38 -7.02
C THR A 47 0.94 4.25 -7.47
N PHE A 48 0.24 4.95 -6.59
CA PHE A 48 -0.89 5.80 -6.99
C PHE A 48 -0.47 7.05 -7.77
N ALA A 49 0.71 7.62 -7.50
CA ALA A 49 1.20 8.79 -8.22
C ALA A 49 1.74 8.48 -9.62
N LYS A 50 2.41 7.33 -9.81
CA LYS A 50 3.06 6.96 -11.07
C LYS A 50 2.26 6.00 -11.94
N SER A 51 1.12 5.50 -11.46
CA SER A 51 0.28 4.60 -12.23
C SER A 51 -1.13 5.12 -12.37
N ASP A 52 -1.77 4.74 -13.46
CA ASP A 52 -3.15 5.08 -13.75
C ASP A 52 -4.17 4.25 -12.95
N LEU A 53 -3.83 3.75 -11.75
CA LEU A 53 -4.71 2.89 -10.96
C LEU A 53 -5.96 3.62 -10.44
N ILE A 54 -5.92 4.94 -10.38
CA ILE A 54 -7.08 5.79 -10.12
C ILE A 54 -7.01 6.89 -11.18
N THR A 55 -8.10 7.19 -11.88
CA THR A 55 -8.17 8.29 -12.85
C THR A 55 -9.24 9.30 -12.45
N LEU A 56 -9.06 10.57 -12.79
CA LEU A 56 -10.07 11.60 -12.57
C LEU A 56 -10.91 11.76 -13.85
N LYS A 57 -12.23 11.60 -13.73
CA LYS A 57 -13.20 11.88 -14.81
C LYS A 57 -14.30 12.78 -14.27
N ASN A 58 -14.48 13.95 -14.87
CA ASN A 58 -15.43 14.97 -14.42
C ASN A 58 -15.28 15.24 -12.91
N GLU A 59 -14.03 15.43 -12.45
CA GLU A 59 -13.67 15.67 -11.04
C GLU A 59 -13.96 14.52 -10.07
N LYS A 60 -14.44 13.37 -10.57
CA LYS A 60 -14.67 12.16 -9.78
C LYS A 60 -13.53 11.18 -9.98
N ALA A 61 -13.05 10.61 -8.88
CA ALA A 61 -12.06 9.55 -8.93
C ALA A 61 -12.69 8.20 -9.31
N ILE A 62 -12.10 7.57 -10.32
CA ILE A 62 -12.50 6.28 -10.85
C ILE A 62 -11.33 5.31 -10.66
N PRO A 63 -11.43 4.38 -9.69
CA PRO A 63 -10.42 3.33 -9.52
C PRO A 63 -10.50 2.33 -10.67
N LYS A 64 -9.35 1.91 -11.21
CA LYS A 64 -9.28 0.86 -12.24
C LYS A 64 -9.62 -0.50 -11.62
N ALA A 65 -10.49 -1.25 -12.32
CA ALA A 65 -10.88 -2.60 -11.91
C ALA A 65 -9.75 -3.64 -12.04
N ARG A 66 -8.84 -3.43 -13.00
CA ARG A 66 -7.68 -4.30 -13.25
C ARG A 66 -6.44 -3.76 -12.56
N GLY A 67 -5.61 -4.67 -12.07
CA GLY A 67 -4.28 -4.33 -11.58
C GLY A 67 -3.28 -4.16 -12.72
N ILE A 68 -2.09 -3.69 -12.36
CA ILE A 68 -0.94 -3.56 -13.23
C ILE A 68 0.16 -4.52 -12.79
N GLY A 69 0.88 -5.09 -13.75
CA GLY A 69 2.06 -5.89 -13.46
C GLY A 69 3.23 -5.00 -13.05
N ALA A 70 4.04 -5.48 -12.11
CA ALA A 70 5.29 -4.84 -11.70
C ALA A 70 6.34 -5.91 -11.41
N THR A 71 7.57 -5.67 -11.84
CA THR A 71 8.72 -6.55 -11.56
C THR A 71 9.44 -6.14 -10.28
N ASP A 72 9.34 -4.87 -9.91
CA ASP A 72 9.93 -4.24 -8.73
C ASP A 72 8.87 -3.48 -7.92
N LEU A 73 9.20 -3.19 -6.65
CA LEU A 73 8.33 -2.47 -5.74
C LEU A 73 9.04 -1.21 -5.24
N PRO A 74 8.51 -0.01 -5.51
CA PRO A 74 9.13 1.24 -5.07
C PRO A 74 9.42 1.26 -3.56
N GLY A 75 10.69 1.48 -3.21
CA GLY A 75 11.14 1.57 -1.82
C GLY A 75 11.20 0.24 -1.06
N ILE A 76 10.99 -0.89 -1.73
CA ILE A 76 11.07 -2.22 -1.13
C ILE A 76 12.12 -3.05 -1.87
N ASN A 77 13.26 -3.24 -1.21
CA ASN A 77 14.28 -4.19 -1.66
C ASN A 77 14.02 -5.54 -0.97
N ILE A 78 13.72 -6.57 -1.75
CA ILE A 78 13.52 -7.96 -1.29
C ILE A 78 14.16 -8.91 -2.30
N SER A 79 14.95 -9.87 -1.81
CA SER A 79 15.56 -10.91 -2.64
C SER A 79 14.57 -12.03 -2.98
N ASP A 80 13.61 -12.27 -2.10
CA ASP A 80 12.54 -13.25 -2.29
C ASP A 80 11.18 -12.52 -2.22
N PHE A 81 10.40 -12.60 -3.30
CA PHE A 81 9.08 -11.97 -3.38
C PHE A 81 8.14 -12.39 -2.23
N ARG A 82 8.38 -13.57 -1.62
CA ARG A 82 7.60 -14.05 -0.48
C ARG A 82 7.77 -13.20 0.77
N GLU A 83 8.88 -12.48 0.91
CA GLU A 83 9.18 -11.61 2.05
C GLU A 83 8.20 -10.44 2.19
N LEU A 84 7.49 -10.09 1.12
CA LEU A 84 6.42 -9.13 1.15
C LEU A 84 5.22 -9.61 1.98
N TYR A 85 4.99 -10.91 2.09
CA TYR A 85 3.78 -11.46 2.69
C TYR A 85 4.00 -11.93 4.12
N TYR A 86 2.97 -11.72 4.95
CA TYR A 86 2.96 -12.26 6.29
C TYR A 86 3.14 -13.78 6.32
N GLY A 87 4.09 -14.22 7.14
CA GLY A 87 4.51 -15.62 7.24
C GLY A 87 5.10 -16.19 5.94
N LYS A 88 5.52 -15.34 4.99
CA LYS A 88 5.99 -15.73 3.65
C LYS A 88 4.95 -16.49 2.81
N VAL A 89 3.66 -16.32 3.13
CA VAL A 89 2.53 -16.96 2.44
C VAL A 89 1.88 -15.99 1.46
N SER A 90 2.18 -16.13 0.17
CA SER A 90 1.65 -15.27 -0.90
C SER A 90 0.19 -15.54 -1.26
N ARG A 91 -0.23 -16.80 -1.20
CA ARG A 91 -1.60 -17.26 -1.47
C ARG A 91 -2.05 -18.21 -0.37
N GLN A 92 -3.21 -17.94 0.24
CA GLN A 92 -3.92 -18.97 0.99
C GLN A 92 -4.81 -19.73 -0.01
N SER A 93 -4.95 -21.05 0.16
CA SER A 93 -5.62 -21.92 -0.82
C SER A 93 -7.05 -21.48 -1.16
N LYS A 94 -7.51 -21.82 -2.37
CA LYS A 94 -8.85 -21.51 -2.95
C LYS A 94 -10.06 -21.89 -2.08
N LYS A 95 -9.89 -22.62 -0.97
CA LYS A 95 -10.98 -23.11 -0.10
C LYS A 95 -11.49 -22.08 0.93
N SER A 96 -10.92 -20.88 0.98
CA SER A 96 -11.31 -19.86 1.95
C SER A 96 -11.58 -18.53 1.26
N ASN A 97 -12.72 -17.90 1.56
CA ASN A 97 -13.08 -16.51 1.21
C ASN A 97 -12.13 -15.45 1.80
N LYS A 98 -10.86 -15.80 2.08
CA LYS A 98 -9.87 -14.94 2.71
C LYS A 98 -9.09 -14.16 1.67
N SER A 99 -8.82 -12.90 2.00
CA SER A 99 -8.05 -11.95 1.21
C SER A 99 -6.72 -12.56 0.76
N PHE A 100 -6.36 -12.37 -0.51
CA PHE A 100 -5.07 -12.77 -1.07
C PHE A 100 -4.15 -11.56 -1.21
N GLY A 101 -2.83 -11.78 -1.16
CA GLY A 101 -1.85 -10.70 -1.24
C GLY A 101 -1.69 -9.89 0.05
N ALA A 102 -0.80 -8.91 0.00
CA ALA A 102 -0.61 -7.90 1.04
C ALA A 102 -1.46 -6.68 0.68
N ILE A 103 -2.03 -6.01 1.68
CA ILE A 103 -2.88 -4.83 1.49
C ILE A 103 -2.34 -3.69 2.36
N VAL A 104 -2.25 -2.50 1.76
CA VAL A 104 -1.91 -1.26 2.43
C VAL A 104 -3.07 -0.28 2.21
N ASP A 105 -3.73 0.10 3.30
CA ASP A 105 -4.75 1.15 3.28
C ASP A 105 -4.16 2.44 3.84
N ILE A 106 -4.39 3.56 3.17
CA ILE A 106 -3.96 4.90 3.59
C ILE A 106 -5.20 5.78 3.67
N GLU A 107 -5.37 6.48 4.79
CA GLU A 107 -6.40 7.51 4.96
C GLU A 107 -5.75 8.89 4.93
N ASP A 108 -6.35 9.83 4.18
CA ASP A 108 -5.96 11.23 4.23
C ASP A 108 -6.82 12.06 5.22
N ASP A 109 -6.47 13.33 5.38
CA ASP A 109 -7.16 14.32 6.20
C ASP A 109 -8.58 14.67 5.70
N LYS A 110 -8.86 14.42 4.42
CA LYS A 110 -10.20 14.53 3.85
C LYS A 110 -10.99 13.22 3.97
N ARG A 111 -10.47 12.21 4.69
CA ARG A 111 -11.07 10.88 4.85
C ARG A 111 -11.24 10.12 3.53
N ASN A 112 -10.42 10.41 2.51
CA ASN A 112 -10.30 9.51 1.37
C ASN A 112 -9.47 8.29 1.79
N ILE A 113 -9.88 7.10 1.34
CA ILE A 113 -9.25 5.84 1.67
C ILE A 113 -8.65 5.22 0.41
N TYR A 114 -7.32 5.09 0.39
CA TYR A 114 -6.56 4.52 -0.72
C TYR A 114 -6.09 3.12 -0.34
N LYS A 115 -6.64 2.10 -0.99
CA LYS A 115 -6.40 0.69 -0.69
C LYS A 115 -5.59 0.07 -1.82
N LEU A 116 -4.34 -0.28 -1.55
CA LEU A 116 -3.47 -0.95 -2.51
C LEU A 116 -3.32 -2.42 -2.14
N GLN A 117 -3.64 -3.31 -3.07
CA GLN A 117 -3.33 -4.73 -2.98
C GLN A 117 -2.09 -5.07 -3.81
N VAL A 118 -1.15 -5.78 -3.21
CA VAL A 118 0.00 -6.38 -3.88
C VAL A 118 -0.13 -7.89 -3.83
N SER A 119 -0.34 -8.51 -4.99
CA SER A 119 -0.45 -9.97 -5.13
C SER A 119 0.68 -10.53 -5.99
N SER A 120 0.99 -11.81 -5.83
CA SER A 120 2.03 -12.47 -6.63
C SER A 120 1.48 -12.82 -8.01
N LEU A 121 2.25 -12.45 -9.04
CA LEU A 121 1.95 -12.66 -10.46
C LEU A 121 3.20 -13.22 -11.16
N PHE A 122 3.24 -14.52 -11.44
CA PHE A 122 4.23 -15.20 -12.30
C PHE A 122 5.62 -14.54 -12.40
N GLY A 123 6.39 -14.55 -11.30
CA GLY A 123 7.75 -13.98 -11.27
C GLY A 123 7.83 -12.49 -10.90
N GLY A 124 6.69 -11.83 -10.66
CA GLY A 124 6.61 -10.46 -10.17
C GLY A 124 5.35 -10.23 -9.32
N PHE A 125 4.84 -9.01 -9.40
CA PHE A 125 3.74 -8.50 -8.60
C PHE A 125 2.60 -8.00 -9.48
N ASN A 126 1.38 -8.09 -8.95
CA ASN A 126 0.22 -7.39 -9.47
C ASN A 126 -0.23 -6.37 -8.43
N LEU A 127 -0.22 -5.10 -8.81
CA LEU A 127 -0.63 -3.96 -8.01
C LEU A 127 -2.07 -3.59 -8.40
N LYS A 128 -3.01 -3.66 -7.46
CA LYS A 128 -4.43 -3.40 -7.72
C LYS A 128 -4.99 -2.39 -6.73
N CYS A 129 -5.73 -1.40 -7.24
CA CYS A 129 -6.54 -0.53 -6.40
C CYS A 129 -7.79 -1.28 -5.93
N LEU A 130 -8.01 -1.32 -4.62
CA LEU A 130 -9.20 -1.85 -3.98
C LEU A 130 -10.15 -0.76 -3.45
N SER A 131 -9.78 0.51 -3.57
CA SER A 131 -10.67 1.62 -3.22
C SER A 131 -11.90 1.61 -4.11
N SER A 132 -13.05 1.91 -3.55
CA SER A 132 -14.29 2.22 -4.28
C SER A 132 -14.36 3.70 -4.63
N ALA A 133 -15.37 4.08 -5.43
CA ALA A 133 -15.67 5.49 -5.66
C ALA A 133 -16.07 6.21 -4.35
N ASP A 134 -16.77 5.52 -3.44
CA ASP A 134 -17.18 6.07 -2.14
C ASP A 134 -15.99 6.31 -1.21
N ASP A 135 -14.97 5.45 -1.28
CA ASP A 135 -13.71 5.63 -0.55
C ASP A 135 -12.96 6.89 -1.03
N LEU A 136 -13.23 7.38 -2.24
CA LEU A 136 -12.48 8.46 -2.90
C LEU A 136 -13.33 9.70 -3.21
N LYS A 137 -14.46 9.88 -2.51
CA LYS A 137 -15.44 10.92 -2.83
C LYS A 137 -15.03 12.34 -2.44
N ASN A 138 -14.08 12.51 -1.52
CA ASN A 138 -13.73 13.81 -0.94
C ASN A 138 -12.53 14.45 -1.67
N SER A 139 -12.61 14.53 -3.00
CA SER A 139 -11.59 15.17 -3.87
C SER A 139 -10.17 14.66 -3.60
N PRO A 140 -9.84 13.43 -4.04
CA PRO A 140 -8.59 12.78 -3.72
C PRO A 140 -7.42 13.52 -4.36
N THR A 141 -6.38 13.74 -3.57
CA THR A 141 -5.18 14.48 -3.98
C THR A 141 -3.94 13.59 -3.99
N ILE A 142 -4.12 12.26 -3.96
CA ILE A 142 -3.00 11.36 -3.72
C ILE A 142 -1.90 11.44 -4.80
N TYR A 143 -2.28 11.81 -6.02
CA TYR A 143 -1.35 12.04 -7.13
C TYR A 143 -0.39 13.21 -6.91
N ASN A 144 -0.76 14.14 -6.02
CA ASN A 144 0.05 15.31 -5.71
C ASN A 144 1.12 14.99 -4.66
N PHE A 145 1.06 13.82 -4.01
CA PHE A 145 2.13 13.44 -3.08
C PHE A 145 3.34 12.98 -3.86
N THR A 146 4.44 13.69 -3.66
CA THR A 146 5.75 13.26 -4.12
C THR A 146 6.14 11.98 -3.38
N PRO A 147 6.74 10.99 -4.07
CA PRO A 147 7.39 9.85 -3.45
C PRO A 147 8.25 10.26 -2.25
N LEU A 148 8.21 9.47 -1.17
CA LEU A 148 9.17 9.67 -0.08
C LEU A 148 10.54 9.25 -0.60
N LEU A 149 11.42 10.23 -0.81
CA LEU A 149 12.83 10.01 -1.15
C LEU A 149 13.57 9.60 0.12
N ILE A 150 13.58 8.30 0.40
CA ILE A 150 14.20 7.78 1.62
C ILE A 150 15.45 7.02 1.25
N SER A 151 16.61 7.55 1.62
CA SER A 151 17.90 6.85 1.59
C SER A 151 18.20 6.24 2.95
N GLY A 152 18.79 5.05 2.98
CA GLY A 152 19.37 4.47 4.21
C GLY A 152 18.58 3.34 4.87
N PHE A 153 17.61 2.72 4.18
CA PHE A 153 17.08 1.44 4.62
C PHE A 153 17.99 0.31 4.16
N VAL A 154 18.84 -0.17 5.07
CA VAL A 154 19.50 -1.48 4.99
C VAL A 154 18.65 -2.49 5.75
#